data_AF-K0IHT0-F1
#
_entry.id   AF-K0IHT0-F1
#
_cell.length_a   1.000
_cell.length_b   1.000
_cell.length_c   1.000
_cell.angle_alpha   90.00
_cell.angle_beta   90.00
_cell.angle_gamma   90.00
#
_symmetry.space_group_name_H-M   'P 1'
#
loop_
_entity.id
_entity.type
_entity.pdbx_description
1 polymer ?
#
loop_
_entity_poly.entity_id
_entity_poly.type
_entity_poly.pdbx_seq_one_letter_code
_entity_poly.pdbx_strand_id
1 'polypeptide(L)'
;MLFLYALKAPATKEKYIQRLTKFLDFLGYQGTKEEKARAIAARAKADLNYGFNSVLKFFQVKREQIDRKETAIGTVRNYAKSIKLFCDMADLQIPRAKITRGLPREKRFADDRAPTLQYLSNVALTADHGFIRFHGRNKGYWYNCSYDEQELKPWVSKVNKIRKDPEAKRLRIYFNNHYWAKAVANALEFKEIH
;
A
#
# COMPACT_ATOMS: atom_id res chain seq x y z
N MET A 1 16.53 9.06 13.50
CA MET A 1 15.82 8.03 14.30
C MET A 1 16.41 6.65 14.02
N LEU A 2 16.75 5.85 15.05
CA LEU A 2 17.29 4.47 14.91
C LEU A 2 16.40 3.60 13.99
N PHE A 3 15.09 3.79 14.05
CA PHE A 3 14.09 3.13 13.19
C PHE A 3 14.32 3.29 11.67
N LEU A 4 14.93 4.39 11.22
CA LEU A 4 15.21 4.62 9.80
C LEU A 4 16.43 3.85 9.29
N TYR A 5 17.32 3.45 10.20
CA TYR A 5 18.47 2.63 9.88
C TYR A 5 18.06 1.22 9.44
N ALA A 6 16.96 0.68 10.02
CA ALA A 6 16.48 -0.66 9.73
C ALA A 6 15.88 -0.83 8.32
N LEU A 7 15.57 0.25 7.61
CA LEU A 7 14.96 0.21 6.28
C LEU A 7 16.01 0.57 5.23
N LYS A 8 16.16 -0.23 4.16
CA LYS A 8 17.16 0.04 3.10
C LYS A 8 16.60 0.90 1.97
N ALA A 9 15.37 0.63 1.51
CA ALA A 9 14.77 1.31 0.37
C ALA A 9 14.14 2.68 0.73
N PRO A 10 14.48 3.78 0.04
CA PRO A 10 13.96 5.13 0.34
C PRO A 10 12.43 5.23 0.36
N ALA A 11 11.76 4.71 -0.67
CA ALA A 11 10.29 4.74 -0.75
C ALA A 11 9.61 3.96 0.39
N THR A 12 10.28 2.93 0.92
CA THR A 12 9.77 2.17 2.07
C THR A 12 9.93 2.98 3.36
N LYS A 13 11.07 3.67 3.54
CA LYS A 13 11.28 4.58 4.66
C LYS A 13 10.17 5.60 4.75
N GLU A 14 9.87 6.28 3.64
CA GLU A 14 8.88 7.34 3.62
C GLU A 14 7.49 6.84 4.03
N LYS A 15 7.02 5.72 3.46
CA LYS A 15 5.72 5.13 3.82
C LYS A 15 5.65 4.71 5.30
N TYR A 16 6.75 4.24 5.86
CA TYR A 16 6.81 3.89 7.29
C TYR A 16 6.78 5.13 8.17
N ILE A 17 7.53 6.17 7.81
CA ILE A 17 7.53 7.47 8.51
C ILE A 17 6.11 8.05 8.51
N GLN A 18 5.47 8.14 7.35
CA GLN A 18 4.12 8.73 7.24
C GLN A 18 3.11 8.02 8.14
N ARG A 19 3.18 6.68 8.23
CA ARG A 19 2.29 5.89 9.09
C ARG A 19 2.61 6.08 10.56
N LEU A 20 3.89 6.13 10.91
CA LEU A 20 4.32 6.41 12.27
C LEU A 20 3.90 7.81 12.71
N THR A 21 4.10 8.82 11.87
CA THR A 21 3.68 10.20 12.14
C THR A 21 2.19 10.28 12.43
N LYS A 22 1.33 9.66 11.61
CA LYS A 22 -0.12 9.62 11.88
C LYS A 22 -0.49 8.97 13.22
N PHE A 23 0.30 7.99 13.69
CA PHE A 23 0.13 7.42 15.02
C PHE A 23 0.55 8.39 16.12
N LEU A 24 1.68 9.08 15.95
CA LEU A 24 2.17 10.08 16.90
C LEU A 24 1.23 11.29 17.00
N ASP A 25 0.69 11.72 15.87
CA ASP A 25 -0.31 12.80 15.78
C ASP A 25 -1.60 12.41 16.48
N PHE A 26 -2.06 11.17 16.32
CA PHE A 26 -3.22 10.64 17.03
C PHE A 26 -3.06 10.70 18.56
N LEU A 27 -1.82 10.53 19.06
CA LEU A 27 -1.52 10.63 20.49
C LEU A 27 -1.32 12.08 20.97
N GLY A 28 -1.38 13.06 20.06
CA GLY A 28 -1.27 14.48 20.37
C GLY A 28 0.16 15.00 20.52
N TYR A 29 1.18 14.22 20.14
CA TYR A 29 2.57 14.68 20.20
C TYR A 29 2.83 15.80 19.20
N GLN A 30 3.52 16.86 19.65
CA GLN A 30 3.85 18.05 18.87
C GLN A 30 5.34 18.08 18.49
N GLY A 31 5.68 18.96 17.54
CA GLY A 31 7.04 19.15 17.03
C GLY A 31 7.36 18.31 15.78
N THR A 32 8.64 18.19 15.48
CA THR A 32 9.18 17.40 14.37
C THR A 32 8.93 15.90 14.57
N LYS A 33 9.01 15.12 13.49
CA LYS A 33 8.77 13.66 13.52
C LYS A 33 9.71 12.97 14.51
N GLU A 34 10.96 13.44 14.56
CA GLU A 34 12.02 12.99 15.45
C GLU A 34 11.72 13.32 16.92
N GLU A 35 11.25 14.54 17.21
CA GLU A 35 10.86 14.95 18.56
C GLU A 35 9.67 14.14 19.07
N LYS A 36 8.62 14.00 18.27
CA LYS A 36 7.46 13.18 18.61
C LYS A 36 7.86 11.75 18.94
N ALA A 37 8.73 11.16 18.11
CA ALA A 37 9.18 9.79 18.31
C ALA A 37 10.09 9.61 19.54
N ARG A 38 10.96 10.58 19.82
CA ARG A 38 11.77 10.59 21.06
C ARG A 38 10.88 10.73 22.29
N ALA A 39 9.90 11.62 22.26
CA ALA A 39 8.99 11.87 23.38
C ALA A 39 8.17 10.63 23.75
N ILE A 40 7.59 9.94 22.76
CA ILE A 40 6.87 8.68 23.05
C ILE A 40 7.82 7.57 23.51
N ALA A 41 9.01 7.44 22.92
CA ALA A 41 9.96 6.41 23.31
C ALA A 41 10.42 6.59 24.77
N ALA A 42 10.76 7.82 25.17
CA ALA A 42 11.14 8.14 26.54
C ALA A 42 10.02 7.81 27.53
N ARG A 43 8.78 8.25 27.22
CA ARG A 43 7.63 8.01 28.09
C ARG A 43 7.25 6.53 28.17
N ALA A 44 7.26 5.81 27.06
CA ALA A 44 6.95 4.39 27.01
C ALA A 44 8.02 3.50 27.65
N LYS A 45 9.29 3.97 27.73
CA LYS A 45 10.34 3.31 28.51
C LYS A 45 10.15 3.52 30.01
N ALA A 46 9.71 4.71 30.43
CA ALA A 46 9.42 5.01 31.82
C ALA A 46 8.14 4.32 32.32
N ASP A 47 7.14 4.15 31.46
CA ASP A 47 5.87 3.51 31.76
C ASP A 47 5.47 2.53 30.63
N LEU A 48 5.67 1.24 30.89
CA LEU A 48 5.32 0.17 29.95
C LEU A 48 3.81 0.09 29.69
N ASN A 49 2.99 0.42 30.69
CA ASN A 49 1.53 0.45 30.53
C ASN A 49 1.13 1.58 29.60
N TYR A 50 1.77 2.75 29.71
CA TYR A 50 1.56 3.84 28.77
C TYR A 50 1.87 3.39 27.33
N GLY A 51 3.05 2.79 27.10
CA GLY A 51 3.44 2.32 25.77
C GLY A 51 2.42 1.35 25.17
N PHE A 52 1.99 0.35 25.95
CA PHE A 52 0.98 -0.62 25.50
C PHE A 52 -0.38 0.03 25.25
N ASN A 53 -0.87 0.86 26.17
CA ASN A 53 -2.18 1.49 26.07
C ASN A 53 -2.25 2.49 24.91
N SER A 54 -1.17 3.21 24.61
CA SER A 54 -1.08 4.09 23.44
C SER A 54 -1.27 3.32 22.13
N VAL A 55 -0.57 2.18 21.98
CA VAL A 55 -0.70 1.32 20.80
C VAL A 55 -2.10 0.69 20.73
N LEU A 56 -2.62 0.20 21.86
CA LEU A 56 -3.94 -0.41 21.94
C LEU A 56 -5.05 0.58 21.55
N LYS A 57 -5.05 1.79 22.13
CA LYS A 57 -6.02 2.84 21.85
C LYS A 57 -6.05 3.22 20.37
N PHE A 58 -4.88 3.33 19.74
CA PHE A 58 -4.81 3.60 18.31
C PHE A 58 -5.48 2.48 17.49
N PHE A 59 -5.19 1.21 17.79
CA PHE A 59 -5.75 0.09 17.03
C PHE A 59 -7.24 -0.15 17.31
N GLN A 60 -7.75 0.22 18.50
CA GLN A 60 -9.19 0.23 18.78
C GLN A 60 -9.91 1.22 17.87
N VAL A 61 -9.42 2.47 17.79
CA VAL A 61 -10.00 3.47 16.87
C VAL A 61 -9.89 3.00 15.42
N LYS A 62 -8.75 2.44 14.99
CA LYS A 62 -8.61 1.91 13.63
C LYS A 62 -9.53 0.72 13.34
N ARG A 63 -9.88 -0.08 14.34
CA ARG A 63 -10.86 -1.15 14.20
C ARG A 63 -12.26 -0.58 13.98
N GLU A 64 -12.68 0.41 14.78
CA GLU A 64 -13.96 1.08 14.56
C GLU A 64 -14.05 1.71 13.16
N GLN A 65 -12.95 2.28 12.66
CA GLN A 65 -12.87 2.80 11.29
C GLN A 65 -13.00 1.71 10.21
N ILE A 66 -12.52 0.48 10.49
CA ILE A 66 -12.76 -0.67 9.60
C ILE A 66 -14.24 -1.04 9.63
N ASP A 67 -14.84 -1.12 10.81
CA ASP A 67 -16.24 -1.51 10.99
C ASP A 67 -17.18 -0.49 10.31
N ARG A 68 -16.82 0.81 10.35
CA ARG A 68 -17.48 1.89 9.61
C ARG A 68 -17.13 1.97 8.12
N LYS A 69 -16.28 1.08 7.61
CA LYS A 69 -15.79 1.05 6.20
C LYS A 69 -15.04 2.33 5.76
N GLU A 70 -14.51 3.10 6.70
CA GLU A 70 -13.70 4.31 6.44
C GLU A 70 -12.25 3.96 6.08
N THR A 71 -11.77 2.79 6.47
CA THR A 71 -10.38 2.36 6.23
C THR A 71 -10.29 0.88 5.92
N ALA A 72 -9.47 0.53 4.93
CA ALA A 72 -9.21 -0.86 4.57
C ALA A 72 -8.38 -1.59 5.65
N ILE A 73 -8.67 -2.87 5.86
CA ILE A 73 -7.94 -3.74 6.82
C ILE A 73 -6.43 -3.78 6.50
N GLY A 74 -6.07 -3.87 5.22
CA GLY A 74 -4.67 -3.86 4.77
C GLY A 74 -3.92 -2.58 5.19
N THR A 75 -4.59 -1.43 5.17
CA THR A 75 -4.05 -0.15 5.64
C THR A 75 -3.77 -0.19 7.14
N VAL A 76 -4.69 -0.72 7.96
CA VAL A 76 -4.51 -0.88 9.41
C VAL A 76 -3.35 -1.83 9.73
N ARG A 77 -3.22 -2.94 9.00
CA ARG A 77 -2.06 -3.83 9.12
C ARG A 77 -0.74 -3.14 8.79
N ASN A 78 -0.73 -2.24 7.81
CA ASN A 78 0.47 -1.50 7.46
C ASN A 78 0.90 -0.53 8.57
N TYR A 79 -0.05 0.10 9.29
CA TYR A 79 0.30 0.83 10.53
C TYR A 79 0.92 -0.11 11.55
N ALA A 80 0.38 -1.32 11.71
CA ALA A 80 0.87 -2.29 12.68
C ALA A 80 2.31 -2.74 12.39
N LYS A 81 2.71 -2.81 11.12
CA LYS A 81 4.11 -3.04 10.72
C LYS A 81 5.01 -1.88 11.09
N SER A 82 4.59 -0.64 10.80
CA SER A 82 5.38 0.56 11.06
C SER A 82 5.55 0.83 12.56
N ILE A 83 4.48 0.70 13.34
CA ILE A 83 4.52 0.86 14.81
C ILE A 83 5.34 -0.26 15.45
N LYS A 84 5.20 -1.51 15.00
CA LYS A 84 6.04 -2.62 15.50
C LYS A 84 7.52 -2.32 15.29
N LEU A 85 7.92 -1.97 14.07
CA LEU A 85 9.33 -1.67 13.78
C LEU A 85 9.85 -0.53 14.67
N PHE A 86 9.04 0.51 14.88
CA PHE A 86 9.40 1.58 15.80
C PHE A 86 9.59 1.06 17.24
N CYS A 87 8.65 0.28 17.77
CA CYS A 87 8.74 -0.29 19.11
C CYS A 87 9.97 -1.19 19.27
N ASP A 88 10.23 -2.08 18.30
CA ASP A 88 11.40 -2.97 18.32
C ASP A 88 12.70 -2.14 18.35
N MET A 89 12.81 -1.13 17.51
CA MET A 89 14.01 -0.27 17.40
C MET A 89 14.16 0.74 18.54
N ALA A 90 13.13 0.87 19.37
CA ALA A 90 13.12 1.70 20.57
C ALA A 90 13.13 0.85 21.85
N ASP A 91 13.35 -0.47 21.75
CA ASP A 91 13.38 -1.42 22.87
C ASP A 91 12.10 -1.40 23.72
N LEU A 92 10.94 -1.19 23.09
CA LEU A 92 9.65 -1.16 23.76
C LEU A 92 9.03 -2.56 23.79
N GLN A 93 8.85 -3.11 25.00
CA GLN A 93 8.29 -4.44 25.25
C GLN A 93 6.76 -4.45 25.09
N ILE A 94 6.25 -4.41 23.85
CA ILE A 94 4.80 -4.37 23.57
C ILE A 94 4.27 -5.78 23.24
N PRO A 95 3.31 -6.34 24.01
CA PRO A 95 2.72 -7.64 23.74
C PRO A 95 1.97 -7.72 22.41
N ARG A 96 2.63 -8.23 21.37
CA ARG A 96 2.10 -8.21 19.99
C ARG A 96 0.81 -8.99 19.83
N ALA A 97 0.69 -10.14 20.49
CA ALA A 97 -0.47 -11.02 20.40
C ALA A 97 -1.77 -10.33 20.86
N LYS A 98 -1.69 -9.42 21.83
CA LYS A 98 -2.85 -8.64 22.31
C LYS A 98 -3.34 -7.67 21.23
N ILE A 99 -2.42 -7.03 20.50
CA ILE A 99 -2.74 -6.11 19.41
C ILE A 99 -3.30 -6.85 18.19
N THR A 100 -2.67 -7.94 17.76
CA THR A 100 -3.08 -8.65 16.54
C THR A 100 -4.38 -9.42 16.71
N ARG A 101 -4.68 -9.96 17.90
CA ARG A 101 -5.93 -10.67 18.19
C ARG A 101 -7.14 -9.75 18.11
N GLY A 102 -6.98 -8.45 18.39
CA GLY A 102 -8.06 -7.46 18.26
C GLY A 102 -8.35 -7.01 16.84
N LEU A 103 -7.49 -7.32 15.86
CA LEU A 103 -7.67 -6.91 14.47
C LEU A 103 -8.37 -7.99 13.64
N PRO A 104 -9.33 -7.63 12.77
CA PRO A 104 -10.00 -8.59 11.91
C PRO A 104 -9.00 -9.30 10.99
N ARG A 105 -9.19 -10.62 10.78
CA ARG A 105 -8.43 -11.38 9.79
C ARG A 105 -8.70 -10.81 8.40
N GLU A 106 -7.66 -10.58 7.59
CA GLU A 106 -7.88 -10.27 6.17
C GLU A 106 -8.56 -11.47 5.54
N LYS A 107 -9.73 -11.25 4.95
CA LYS A 107 -10.08 -12.04 3.78
C LYS A 107 -9.17 -11.55 2.67
N ARG A 108 -8.36 -12.44 2.09
CA ARG A 108 -7.41 -12.13 1.01
C ARG A 108 -8.16 -11.79 -0.28
N PHE A 109 -8.81 -10.64 -0.33
CA PHE A 109 -9.15 -9.99 -1.59
C PHE A 109 -8.37 -8.69 -1.57
N ALA A 110 -7.31 -8.64 -2.37
CA ALA A 110 -6.57 -7.40 -2.58
C ALA A 110 -7.57 -6.37 -3.12
N ASP A 111 -8.02 -5.47 -2.24
CA ASP A 111 -8.99 -4.43 -2.56
C ASP A 111 -8.24 -3.26 -3.20
N ASP A 112 -7.66 -3.52 -4.36
CA ASP A 112 -7.22 -2.50 -5.30
C ASP A 112 -8.46 -2.14 -6.11
N ARG A 113 -9.04 -0.96 -5.84
CA ARG A 113 -10.17 -0.44 -6.61
C ARG A 113 -9.89 -0.62 -8.11
N ALA A 114 -10.76 -1.37 -8.79
CA ALA A 114 -10.73 -1.50 -10.23
C ALA A 114 -10.74 -0.09 -10.86
N PRO A 115 -9.69 0.30 -11.63
CA PRO A 115 -9.70 1.59 -12.28
C PRO A 115 -10.89 1.65 -13.25
N THR A 116 -11.77 2.62 -13.07
CA THR A 116 -12.80 2.93 -14.08
C THR A 116 -12.10 3.50 -15.33
N LEU A 117 -12.71 3.33 -16.50
CA LEU A 117 -12.18 3.87 -17.78
C LEU A 117 -11.87 5.37 -17.70
N GLN A 118 -12.60 6.10 -16.87
CA GLN A 118 -12.44 7.54 -16.64
C GLN A 118 -11.13 7.90 -15.90
N TYR A 119 -10.55 6.96 -15.13
CA TYR A 119 -9.28 7.13 -14.40
C TYR A 119 -8.07 6.58 -15.17
N LEU A 120 -8.17 6.47 -16.49
CA LEU A 120 -7.04 6.26 -17.37
C LEU A 120 -6.11 7.49 -17.32
N SER A 121 -5.29 7.60 -16.27
CA SER A 121 -4.34 8.70 -16.03
C SER A 121 -3.47 9.00 -17.25
N ASN A 122 -3.09 10.27 -17.39
CA ASN A 122 -2.10 10.68 -18.39
C ASN A 122 -0.82 9.87 -18.21
N VAL A 123 -0.31 9.35 -19.32
CA VAL A 123 0.98 8.64 -19.34
C VAL A 123 2.06 9.69 -19.16
N ALA A 124 2.82 9.59 -18.07
CA ALA A 124 4.04 10.36 -17.85
C ALA A 124 5.21 9.38 -17.74
N LEU A 125 6.20 9.55 -18.60
CA LEU A 125 7.44 8.80 -18.52
C LEU A 125 8.32 9.44 -17.43
N THR A 126 8.82 8.62 -16.50
CA THR A 126 9.65 9.09 -15.37
C THR A 126 11.03 8.42 -15.34
N ALA A 127 11.28 7.52 -16.31
CA ALA A 127 12.50 6.76 -16.48
C ALA A 127 12.61 6.36 -17.96
N ASP A 128 13.78 5.88 -18.39
CA ASP A 128 14.00 5.41 -19.76
C ASP A 128 13.25 4.10 -20.13
N HIS A 129 12.37 3.62 -19.24
CA HIS A 129 11.56 2.44 -19.46
C HIS A 129 10.12 2.63 -18.94
N GLY A 130 9.17 2.07 -19.68
CA GLY A 130 7.76 1.99 -19.32
C GLY A 130 7.39 0.62 -18.77
N PHE A 131 6.44 0.59 -17.84
CA PHE A 131 5.95 -0.63 -17.23
C PHE A 131 4.44 -0.56 -17.01
N ILE A 132 3.70 -1.50 -17.61
CA ILE A 132 2.24 -1.59 -17.53
C ILE A 132 1.84 -2.94 -16.94
N ARG A 133 0.91 -2.93 -15.97
CA ARG A 133 0.30 -4.15 -15.42
C ARG A 133 -1.21 -4.09 -15.49
N PHE A 134 -1.81 -5.08 -16.13
CA PHE A 134 -3.25 -5.27 -16.22
C PHE A 134 -3.73 -6.22 -15.13
N HIS A 135 -4.49 -5.72 -14.15
CA HIS A 135 -4.93 -6.51 -12.99
C HIS A 135 -6.37 -7.02 -13.09
N GLY A 136 -7.13 -6.55 -14.07
CA GLY A 136 -8.58 -6.77 -14.20
C GLY A 136 -9.43 -5.67 -13.56
N ARG A 137 -10.75 -5.74 -13.80
CA ARG A 137 -11.72 -4.67 -13.46
C ARG A 137 -12.94 -5.12 -12.66
N ASN A 138 -13.01 -6.40 -12.28
CA ASN A 138 -14.17 -6.91 -11.55
C ASN A 138 -14.31 -6.25 -10.17
N LYS A 139 -15.53 -5.82 -9.81
CA LYS A 139 -15.87 -5.43 -8.44
C LYS A 139 -15.78 -6.68 -7.54
N GLY A 140 -14.70 -6.79 -6.75
CA GLY A 140 -14.39 -7.97 -5.93
C GLY A 140 -13.09 -8.63 -6.36
N TYR A 141 -13.15 -9.84 -6.95
CA TYR A 141 -11.96 -10.55 -7.44
C TYR A 141 -11.43 -9.94 -8.74
N TRP A 142 -10.69 -8.83 -8.61
CA TRP A 142 -10.02 -8.10 -9.71
C TRP A 142 -9.37 -9.01 -10.77
N TYR A 143 -8.57 -9.99 -10.34
CA TYR A 143 -7.85 -10.92 -11.20
C TYR A 143 -8.75 -11.84 -12.03
N ASN A 144 -10.02 -12.01 -11.68
CA ASN A 144 -10.95 -12.84 -12.43
C ASN A 144 -11.65 -12.06 -13.56
N CYS A 145 -10.91 -11.21 -14.24
CA CYS A 145 -11.42 -10.37 -15.31
C CYS A 145 -10.97 -10.92 -16.66
N SER A 146 -11.90 -11.00 -17.60
CA SER A 146 -11.58 -11.10 -19.02
C SER A 146 -11.83 -9.71 -19.59
N TYR A 147 -10.76 -9.03 -20.00
CA TYR A 147 -10.88 -7.82 -20.79
C TYR A 147 -11.54 -8.17 -22.12
N ASP A 148 -12.46 -7.35 -22.58
CA ASP A 148 -12.90 -7.36 -23.97
C ASP A 148 -12.05 -6.39 -24.81
N GLU A 149 -12.19 -6.49 -26.14
CA GLU A 149 -11.46 -5.64 -27.09
C GLU A 149 -11.72 -4.14 -26.86
N GLN A 150 -12.94 -3.74 -26.49
CA GLN A 150 -13.30 -2.34 -26.22
C GLN A 150 -12.58 -1.82 -24.97
N GLU A 151 -12.34 -2.68 -24.00
CA GLU A 151 -11.61 -2.38 -22.78
C GLU A 151 -10.10 -2.25 -23.02
N LEU A 152 -9.56 -2.98 -24.01
CA LEU A 152 -8.15 -2.97 -24.40
C LEU A 152 -7.78 -1.84 -25.37
N LYS A 153 -8.68 -1.47 -26.30
CA LYS A 153 -8.46 -0.40 -27.30
C LYS A 153 -7.90 0.92 -26.74
N PRO A 154 -8.42 1.46 -25.62
CA PRO A 154 -7.87 2.68 -25.02
C PRO A 154 -6.40 2.54 -24.59
N TRP A 155 -5.97 1.34 -24.23
CA TRP A 155 -4.58 1.07 -23.86
C TRP A 155 -3.65 0.95 -25.07
N VAL A 156 -4.14 0.47 -26.22
CA VAL A 156 -3.38 0.44 -27.48
C VAL A 156 -2.89 1.85 -27.83
N SER A 157 -3.79 2.84 -27.78
CA SER A 157 -3.43 4.25 -28.05
C SER A 157 -2.33 4.75 -27.11
N LYS A 158 -2.42 4.42 -25.81
CA LYS A 158 -1.42 4.82 -24.80
C LYS A 158 -0.09 4.11 -24.98
N VAL A 159 -0.10 2.81 -25.25
CA VAL A 159 1.10 2.02 -25.54
C VAL A 159 1.82 2.59 -26.75
N ASN A 160 1.07 2.92 -27.82
CA ASN A 160 1.65 3.53 -29.01
C ASN A 160 2.21 4.93 -28.75
N LYS A 161 1.59 5.71 -27.86
CA LYS A 161 2.17 6.97 -27.40
C LYS A 161 3.49 6.76 -26.66
N ILE A 162 3.59 5.79 -25.76
CA ILE A 162 4.84 5.46 -25.05
C ILE A 162 5.91 4.98 -26.01
N ARG A 163 5.57 4.10 -26.96
CA ARG A 163 6.54 3.53 -27.92
C ARG A 163 7.12 4.58 -28.86
N LYS A 164 6.37 5.63 -29.18
CA LYS A 164 6.80 6.75 -30.01
C LYS A 164 7.62 7.79 -29.24
N ASP A 165 7.64 7.72 -27.92
CA ASP A 165 8.40 8.63 -27.08
C ASP A 165 9.91 8.29 -27.19
N PRO A 166 10.76 9.23 -27.63
CA PRO A 166 12.19 8.99 -27.79
C PRO A 166 12.92 8.67 -26.47
N GLU A 167 12.35 9.05 -25.33
CA GLU A 167 12.93 8.75 -24.02
C GLU A 167 12.62 7.31 -23.56
N ALA A 168 11.60 6.66 -24.14
CA ALA A 168 11.15 5.33 -23.74
C ALA A 168 11.92 4.21 -24.47
N LYS A 169 13.10 3.85 -23.96
CA LYS A 169 13.95 2.80 -24.55
C LYS A 169 13.38 1.39 -24.43
N ARG A 170 12.58 1.10 -23.42
CA ARG A 170 11.98 -0.23 -23.19
C ARG A 170 10.58 -0.12 -22.61
N LEU A 171 9.61 -0.83 -23.17
CA LEU A 171 8.27 -0.97 -22.60
C LEU A 171 8.01 -2.43 -22.26
N ARG A 172 7.60 -2.69 -21.01
CA ARG A 172 7.18 -4.03 -20.57
C ARG A 172 5.72 -4.02 -20.16
N ILE A 173 4.96 -4.98 -20.66
CA ILE A 173 3.52 -5.09 -20.45
C ILE A 173 3.23 -6.46 -19.87
N TYR A 174 2.52 -6.49 -18.74
CA TYR A 174 2.20 -7.74 -18.03
C TYR A 174 0.71 -7.83 -17.76
N PHE A 175 0.10 -8.94 -18.17
CA PHE A 175 -1.25 -9.31 -17.79
C PHE A 175 -1.19 -10.12 -16.49
N ASN A 176 -1.88 -9.64 -15.47
CA ASN A 176 -1.89 -10.19 -14.12
C ASN A 176 -3.32 -10.55 -13.67
N ASN A 177 -4.30 -10.55 -14.57
CA ASN A 177 -5.66 -11.06 -14.36
C ASN A 177 -5.68 -12.60 -14.31
N HIS A 178 -4.96 -13.16 -13.35
CA HIS A 178 -4.53 -14.56 -13.30
C HIS A 178 -5.56 -15.50 -12.63
N TYR A 179 -6.84 -15.41 -13.03
CA TYR A 179 -7.82 -16.45 -12.73
C TYR A 179 -8.11 -17.24 -14.02
N TRP A 180 -8.06 -18.58 -13.98
CA TRP A 180 -8.31 -19.46 -15.13
C TRP A 180 -7.50 -19.16 -16.41
N ALA A 181 -6.22 -18.79 -16.27
CA ALA A 181 -5.33 -18.47 -17.40
C ALA A 181 -5.80 -17.32 -18.33
N LYS A 182 -6.80 -16.52 -17.94
CA LYS A 182 -7.31 -15.37 -18.71
C LYS A 182 -6.25 -14.32 -19.04
N ALA A 183 -5.22 -14.21 -18.19
CA ALA A 183 -4.08 -13.33 -18.45
C ALA A 183 -3.34 -13.69 -19.75
N VAL A 184 -3.23 -14.98 -20.08
CA VAL A 184 -2.54 -15.42 -21.31
C VAL A 184 -3.36 -15.09 -22.54
N ALA A 185 -4.67 -15.39 -22.52
CA ALA A 185 -5.57 -15.06 -23.62
C ALA A 185 -5.56 -13.56 -23.93
N ASN A 186 -5.68 -12.72 -22.91
CA ASN A 186 -5.71 -11.27 -23.11
C ASN A 186 -4.35 -10.71 -23.50
N ALA A 187 -3.24 -11.32 -23.06
CA ALA A 187 -1.91 -10.94 -23.52
C ALA A 187 -1.70 -11.25 -25.01
N LEU A 188 -2.21 -12.39 -25.48
CA LEU A 188 -2.18 -12.75 -26.90
C LEU A 188 -3.07 -11.82 -27.72
N GLU A 189 -4.32 -11.61 -27.30
CA GLU A 189 -5.22 -10.67 -27.97
C GLU A 189 -4.64 -9.26 -28.02
N PHE A 190 -4.11 -8.76 -26.90
CA PHE A 190 -3.49 -7.45 -26.84
C PHE A 190 -2.31 -7.34 -27.80
N LYS A 191 -1.49 -8.40 -27.92
CA LYS A 191 -0.36 -8.45 -28.87
C LYS A 191 -0.80 -8.31 -30.32
N GLU A 192 -1.96 -8.87 -30.69
CA GLU A 192 -2.49 -8.77 -32.06
C GLU A 192 -3.04 -7.38 -32.37
N ILE A 193 -3.52 -6.63 -31.36
CA ILE A 193 -4.18 -5.34 -31.56
C ILE A 193 -3.31 -4.10 -31.25
N HIS A 194 -2.09 -4.25 -30.70
CA HIS A 194 -1.30 -3.11 -30.18
C HIS A 194 -0.11 -2.62 -31.04
#